data_AF-A0A914GRP2-F1
#
_entry.id   AF-A0A914GRP2-F1
#
_cell.length_a   1.000
_cell.length_b   1.000
_cell.length_c   1.000
_cell.angle_alpha   90.00
_cell.angle_beta   90.00
_cell.angle_gamma   90.00
#
_symmetry.space_group_name_H-M   'P 1'
#
loop_
_entity.id
_entity.type
_entity.pdbx_description
1 polymer ?
#
loop_
_entity_poly.entity_id
_entity_poly.type
_entity_poly.pdbx_seq_one_letter_code
_entity_poly.pdbx_strand_id
1 'polypeptide(L)'
;MPNSLNRLFRRLRESHDDAKKHKKSSVTTHPPMTGIVSGCCSRRTSSTLLHPTKESQNRKTSAANNCRSGEPILPEALLFRILDDVESPFELFSLRRANKNCADYVRSRIGRVSEMDLRRVSFDELSSSSVSSSGTSAQSETTVILQGELWHVHPSGCKVLCRMSPVDEQQPINGDSNSDVADANIQLRLEVLVDEQWTSREIAILCSLVNEFRQAVKRISVDAPIFELIVANLAAVDLDRWFAYQCFVKAVDDGQMSATLNKLAAQLQQQQNDPLDAIVNDNELYWPNAKTILVRTTERESVHLARVLFYGVRANLLIDRRRLDRLALLVCVADAAIVHVSMSERPKELVRNLYHFRCWAGSPGFDERFSQQWRCAA
;
A
#
# COMPACT_ATOMS: atom_id res chain seq x y z
N MET A 1 26.55 -11.59 -10.32
CA MET A 1 26.55 -10.42 -11.22
C MET A 1 25.84 -9.14 -10.70
N PRO A 2 25.58 -8.90 -9.39
CA PRO A 2 24.74 -7.76 -8.94
C PRO A 2 25.36 -6.35 -9.05
N ASN A 3 26.68 -6.23 -9.30
CA ASN A 3 27.38 -4.94 -9.28
C ASN A 3 27.33 -4.16 -10.60
N SER A 4 27.04 -4.80 -11.75
CA SER A 4 27.00 -4.13 -13.05
C SER A 4 25.68 -3.38 -13.27
N LEU A 5 24.54 -3.99 -12.93
CA LEU A 5 23.22 -3.37 -13.03
C LEU A 5 23.07 -2.18 -12.07
N ASN A 6 23.56 -2.31 -10.83
CA ASN A 6 23.56 -1.20 -9.88
C ASN A 6 24.38 0.01 -10.38
N ARG A 7 25.49 -0.21 -11.08
CA ARG A 7 26.26 0.88 -11.72
C ARG A 7 25.50 1.51 -12.88
N LEU A 8 24.81 0.70 -13.70
CA LEU A 8 23.99 1.19 -14.80
C LEU A 8 22.83 2.07 -14.29
N PHE A 9 22.08 1.60 -13.30
CA PHE A 9 20.96 2.35 -12.71
C PHE A 9 21.41 3.61 -11.97
N ARG A 10 22.58 3.58 -11.32
CA ARG A 10 23.17 4.78 -10.73
C ARG A 10 23.47 5.85 -11.78
N ARG A 11 24.09 5.47 -12.91
CA ARG A 11 24.38 6.38 -14.02
C ARG A 11 23.12 6.95 -14.68
N LEU A 12 22.08 6.12 -14.85
CA LEU A 12 20.79 6.58 -15.36
C LEU A 12 20.15 7.63 -14.44
N ARG A 13 20.27 7.45 -13.12
CA ARG A 13 19.76 8.39 -12.12
C ARG A 13 20.55 9.71 -12.12
N GLU A 14 21.88 9.64 -12.18
CA GLU A 14 22.77 10.80 -12.27
C GLU A 14 22.48 11.64 -13.54
N SER A 15 22.34 10.98 -14.70
CA SER A 15 21.99 11.64 -15.97
C SER A 15 20.65 12.39 -15.89
N HIS A 16 19.64 11.79 -15.25
CA HIS A 16 18.32 12.40 -15.11
C HIS A 16 18.29 13.59 -14.13
N ASP A 17 19.06 13.51 -13.03
CA ASP A 17 19.18 14.62 -12.08
C ASP A 17 19.91 15.82 -12.68
N ASP A 18 20.90 15.59 -13.55
CA ASP A 18 21.57 16.64 -14.30
C ASP A 18 20.63 17.29 -15.33
N ALA A 19 19.79 16.50 -16.01
CA ALA A 19 18.75 17.03 -16.91
C ALA A 19 17.72 17.92 -16.18
N LYS A 20 17.37 17.60 -14.92
CA LYS A 20 16.47 18.42 -14.10
C LYS A 20 17.10 19.72 -13.62
N LYS A 21 18.40 19.74 -13.29
CA LYS A 21 19.13 20.97 -12.92
C LYS A 21 19.16 21.96 -14.07
N HIS A 22 19.35 21.47 -15.30
CA HIS A 22 19.34 22.33 -16.50
C HIS A 22 17.95 22.87 -16.87
N LYS A 23 16.86 22.24 -16.41
CA LYS A 23 15.48 22.70 -16.69
C LYS A 23 14.97 23.75 -15.69
N LYS A 24 15.55 23.84 -14.49
CA LYS A 24 15.17 24.83 -13.46
C LYS A 24 15.80 26.22 -13.68
N SER A 25 16.75 26.36 -14.59
CA SER A 25 17.37 27.66 -14.93
C SER A 25 16.66 28.43 -16.06
N SER A 26 15.55 27.91 -16.61
CA SER A 26 14.75 28.59 -17.62
C SER A 26 13.31 28.78 -17.15
N VAL A 27 13.09 29.66 -16.16
CA VAL A 27 11.76 30.20 -15.85
C VAL A 27 11.78 31.69 -16.14
N THR A 28 11.14 32.04 -17.26
CA THR A 28 10.97 33.40 -17.77
C THR A 28 9.88 34.10 -16.98
N THR A 29 10.21 35.26 -16.41
CA THR A 29 9.29 36.15 -15.70
C THR A 29 8.38 36.90 -16.68
N HIS A 30 7.06 36.80 -16.49
CA HIS A 30 6.06 37.66 -17.15
C HIS A 30 5.81 38.94 -16.33
N PRO A 31 5.53 40.09 -16.97
CA PRO A 31 5.22 41.34 -16.27
C PRO A 31 3.73 41.39 -15.85
N PRO A 32 3.37 42.08 -14.76
CA PRO A 32 1.97 42.28 -14.38
C PRO A 32 1.37 43.51 -15.08
N MET A 33 0.14 43.36 -15.60
CA MET A 33 -0.72 44.47 -15.99
C MET A 33 -1.45 45.05 -14.79
N THR A 34 -1.58 46.37 -14.80
CA THR A 34 -2.26 47.24 -13.84
C THR A 34 -3.77 47.26 -14.02
N GLY A 35 -4.51 47.33 -12.90
CA GLY A 35 -5.95 47.60 -12.84
C GLY A 35 -6.36 48.03 -11.43
N ILE A 36 -6.91 49.24 -11.34
CA ILE A 36 -7.25 50.05 -10.15
C ILE A 36 -8.63 49.64 -9.59
N VAL A 37 -8.88 49.67 -8.27
CA VAL A 37 -9.88 50.51 -7.53
C VAL A 37 -9.83 50.26 -5.99
N SER A 38 -9.53 51.35 -5.25
CA SER A 38 -9.89 51.80 -3.87
C SER A 38 -9.88 50.90 -2.61
N GLY A 39 -9.33 51.45 -1.51
CA GLY A 39 -9.79 51.19 -0.13
C GLY A 39 -8.76 51.42 0.98
N CYS A 40 -8.86 52.55 1.69
CA CYS A 40 -8.04 53.05 2.81
C CYS A 40 -7.66 52.05 3.94
N CYS A 41 -6.42 52.13 4.47
CA CYS A 41 -6.09 52.79 5.76
C CYS A 41 -4.62 52.61 6.21
N SER A 42 -3.99 53.75 6.51
CA SER A 42 -2.76 54.09 7.24
C SER A 42 -2.01 53.06 8.12
N ARG A 43 -0.68 52.97 7.93
CA ARG A 43 0.33 53.50 8.90
C ARG A 43 1.76 53.51 8.33
N ARG A 44 2.41 54.68 8.50
CA ARG A 44 3.82 55.00 8.17
C ARG A 44 4.79 54.34 9.16
N THR A 45 5.98 53.95 8.68
CA THR A 45 7.28 54.50 9.14
C THR A 45 8.36 54.28 8.08
N SER A 46 9.22 55.28 7.95
CA SER A 46 10.18 55.54 6.87
C SER A 46 11.58 54.97 7.15
N SER A 47 12.34 54.65 6.08
CA SER A 47 13.73 55.08 5.83
C SER A 47 14.25 54.46 4.51
N THR A 48 14.36 55.24 3.43
CA THR A 48 15.57 55.89 2.85
C THR A 48 16.71 54.98 2.36
N LEU A 49 16.96 55.10 1.04
CA LEU A 49 18.24 55.34 0.36
C LEU A 49 19.19 54.16 0.03
N LEU A 50 19.25 53.79 -1.26
CA LEU A 50 20.34 54.06 -2.23
C LEU A 50 20.50 52.94 -3.27
N HIS A 51 20.39 53.33 -4.55
CA HIS A 51 20.98 52.63 -5.69
C HIS A 51 22.52 52.74 -5.64
N PRO A 52 23.25 51.78 -6.24
CA PRO A 52 23.77 52.11 -7.57
C PRO A 52 23.62 50.97 -8.60
N THR A 53 23.35 51.43 -9.81
CA THR A 53 23.49 50.77 -11.11
C THR A 53 24.85 50.12 -11.32
N LYS A 54 24.87 48.88 -11.82
CA LYS A 54 25.93 48.40 -12.72
C LYS A 54 25.33 47.62 -13.87
N GLU A 55 25.49 48.22 -15.05
CA GLU A 55 25.47 47.59 -16.36
C GLU A 55 26.43 46.40 -16.38
N SER A 56 26.01 45.27 -16.94
CA SER A 56 26.95 44.42 -17.69
C SER A 56 26.23 43.46 -18.64
N GLN A 57 26.31 43.83 -19.92
CA GLN A 57 26.60 42.98 -21.06
C GLN A 57 25.89 41.62 -21.21
N ASN A 58 24.85 41.68 -22.04
CA ASN A 58 24.52 40.70 -23.07
C ASN A 58 25.75 39.89 -23.58
N ARG A 59 25.80 38.61 -23.24
CA ARG A 59 26.37 37.56 -24.09
C ARG A 59 25.39 36.41 -24.16
N LYS A 60 24.55 36.42 -25.21
CA LYS A 60 23.87 35.22 -25.72
C LYS A 60 24.93 34.28 -26.27
N THR A 61 25.48 33.42 -25.42
CA THR A 61 26.07 32.17 -25.89
C THR A 61 24.91 31.19 -26.12
N SER A 62 24.49 31.10 -27.37
CA SER A 62 23.73 29.96 -27.88
C SER A 62 24.60 28.71 -27.78
N ALA A 63 24.70 28.15 -26.58
CA ALA A 63 25.18 26.79 -26.39
C ALA A 63 24.08 25.87 -26.91
N ALA A 64 24.18 25.55 -28.20
CA ALA A 64 23.55 24.37 -28.76
C ALA A 64 23.96 23.20 -27.86
N ASN A 65 23.00 22.70 -27.07
CA ASN A 65 23.09 21.44 -26.33
C ASN A 65 23.16 20.30 -27.35
N ASN A 66 24.31 20.18 -28.02
CA ASN A 66 24.80 18.94 -28.60
C ASN A 66 25.28 18.07 -27.44
N CYS A 67 24.35 17.61 -26.60
CA CYS A 67 24.57 16.42 -25.80
C CYS A 67 24.70 15.28 -26.79
N ARG A 68 25.96 14.94 -27.09
CA ARG A 68 26.45 13.86 -27.93
C ARG A 68 25.58 12.61 -27.75
N SER A 69 24.66 12.43 -28.68
CA SER A 69 23.73 11.33 -28.83
C SER A 69 24.43 10.11 -29.42
N GLY A 70 25.42 9.57 -28.69
CA GLY A 70 26.24 8.45 -29.14
C GLY A 70 26.28 7.28 -28.17
N GLU A 71 25.64 7.37 -26.99
CA GLU A 71 25.51 6.19 -26.15
C GLU A 71 24.51 5.23 -26.80
N PRO A 72 24.89 3.96 -27.01
CA PRO A 72 23.98 2.97 -27.54
C PRO A 72 22.82 2.81 -26.55
N ILE A 73 21.65 3.33 -26.93
CA ILE A 73 20.42 3.11 -26.20
C ILE A 73 20.05 1.64 -26.42
N LEU A 74 20.00 0.87 -25.33
CA LEU A 74 19.52 -0.49 -25.38
C LEU A 74 18.09 -0.49 -25.98
N PRO A 75 17.80 -1.28 -27.03
CA PRO A 75 16.45 -1.40 -27.56
C PRO A 75 15.44 -1.68 -26.46
N GLU A 76 14.28 -1.03 -26.52
CA GLU A 76 13.27 -1.06 -25.45
C GLU A 76 12.81 -2.49 -25.11
N ALA A 77 12.70 -3.36 -26.11
CA ALA A 77 12.39 -4.77 -25.90
C ALA A 77 13.44 -5.52 -25.05
N LEU A 78 14.73 -5.20 -25.24
CA LEU A 78 15.80 -5.79 -24.42
C LEU A 78 15.82 -5.20 -23.01
N LEU A 79 15.55 -3.90 -22.88
CA LEU A 79 15.40 -3.28 -21.57
C LEU A 79 14.26 -3.93 -20.79
N PHE A 80 13.09 -4.09 -21.39
CA PHE A 80 11.93 -4.70 -20.74
C PHE A 80 12.18 -6.16 -20.36
N ARG A 81 12.88 -6.92 -21.21
CA ARG A 81 13.31 -8.28 -20.88
C ARG A 81 14.24 -8.32 -19.65
N ILE A 82 15.17 -7.38 -19.53
CA ILE A 82 16.00 -7.26 -18.32
C ILE A 82 15.16 -6.86 -17.11
N LEU A 83 14.18 -5.98 -17.30
CA LEU A 83 13.29 -5.56 -16.22
C LEU A 83 12.32 -6.66 -15.80
N ASP A 84 11.96 -7.61 -16.67
CA ASP A 84 11.13 -8.77 -16.34
C ASP A 84 11.82 -9.63 -15.26
N ASP A 85 13.15 -9.77 -15.34
CA ASP A 85 13.97 -10.51 -14.37
C ASP A 85 14.07 -9.82 -12.99
N VAL A 86 13.56 -8.59 -12.83
CA VAL A 86 13.53 -7.91 -11.53
C VAL A 86 12.36 -8.42 -10.71
N GLU A 87 12.63 -9.37 -9.82
CA GLU A 87 11.62 -9.99 -8.96
C GLU A 87 11.23 -9.11 -7.75
N SER A 88 12.16 -8.31 -7.25
CA SER A 88 11.98 -7.51 -6.03
C SER A 88 11.01 -6.34 -6.24
N PRO A 89 9.86 -6.30 -5.53
CA PRO A 89 8.94 -5.17 -5.59
C PRO A 89 9.58 -3.85 -5.15
N PHE A 90 10.53 -3.89 -4.22
CA PHE A 90 11.25 -2.71 -3.76
C PHE A 90 12.20 -2.14 -4.82
N GLU A 91 12.82 -3.02 -5.63
CA GLU A 91 13.66 -2.59 -6.75
C GLU A 91 12.82 -1.99 -7.87
N LEU A 92 11.62 -2.55 -8.15
CA LEU A 92 10.68 -1.96 -9.11
C LEU A 92 10.37 -0.48 -8.78
N PHE A 93 10.20 -0.15 -7.50
CA PHE A 93 9.99 1.24 -7.08
C PHE A 93 11.20 2.14 -7.32
N SER A 94 12.41 1.60 -7.15
CA SER A 94 13.65 2.31 -7.45
C SER A 94 13.82 2.53 -8.96
N LEU A 95 13.43 1.55 -9.78
CA LEU A 95 13.49 1.58 -11.23
C LEU A 95 12.50 2.58 -11.83
N ARG A 96 11.32 2.72 -11.22
CA ARG A 96 10.33 3.72 -11.61
C ARG A 96 10.88 5.15 -11.58
N ARG A 97 11.91 5.42 -10.77
CA ARG A 97 12.55 6.75 -10.67
C ARG A 97 13.69 6.96 -11.67
N ALA A 98 14.11 5.92 -12.41
CA ALA A 98 15.27 5.99 -13.29
C ALA A 98 15.00 6.81 -14.57
N ASN A 99 13.93 6.48 -15.31
CA ASN A 99 13.50 7.22 -16.51
C ASN A 99 12.01 6.94 -16.81
N LYS A 100 11.46 7.65 -17.80
CA LYS A 100 10.04 7.54 -18.18
C LYS A 100 9.66 6.13 -18.65
N ASN A 101 10.46 5.49 -19.50
CA ASN A 101 10.16 4.17 -20.04
C ASN A 101 10.14 3.11 -18.92
N CYS A 102 11.10 3.14 -17.99
CA CYS A 102 11.09 2.31 -16.80
C CYS A 102 9.87 2.60 -15.92
N ALA A 103 9.46 3.87 -15.80
CA ALA A 103 8.29 4.23 -15.01
C ALA A 103 6.99 3.67 -15.60
N ASP A 104 6.85 3.75 -16.93
CA ASP A 104 5.68 3.26 -17.65
C ASP A 104 5.64 1.73 -17.64
N TYR A 105 6.79 1.06 -17.82
CA TYR A 105 6.92 -0.38 -17.67
C TYR A 105 6.58 -0.84 -16.24
N VAL A 106 7.15 -0.21 -15.20
CA VAL A 106 6.85 -0.57 -13.80
C VAL A 106 5.37 -0.35 -13.48
N ARG A 107 4.76 0.73 -13.97
CA ARG A 107 3.32 0.97 -13.79
C ARG A 107 2.48 -0.12 -14.47
N SER A 108 2.85 -0.53 -15.68
CA SER A 108 2.23 -1.65 -16.38
C SER A 108 2.37 -2.95 -15.57
N ARG A 109 3.56 -3.24 -15.04
CA ARG A 109 3.82 -4.43 -14.20
C ARG A 109 3.04 -4.43 -12.89
N ILE A 110 2.98 -3.29 -12.19
CA ILE A 110 2.14 -3.12 -10.99
C ILE A 110 0.66 -3.31 -11.35
N GLY A 111 0.24 -2.83 -12.53
CA GLY A 111 -1.11 -3.01 -13.06
C GLY A 111 -1.50 -4.47 -13.30
N ARG A 112 -0.53 -5.40 -13.40
CA ARG A 112 -0.77 -6.85 -13.51
C ARG A 112 -1.04 -7.53 -12.16
N VAL A 113 -0.81 -6.85 -11.02
CA VAL A 113 -1.08 -7.41 -9.70
C VAL A 113 -2.57 -7.39 -9.41
N SER A 114 -3.22 -8.54 -9.58
CA SER A 114 -4.65 -8.71 -9.34
C SER A 114 -4.96 -9.26 -7.94
N GLU A 115 -3.97 -9.85 -7.26
CA GLU A 115 -4.12 -10.41 -5.93
C GLU A 115 -3.13 -9.83 -4.94
N MET A 116 -3.57 -9.59 -3.71
CA MET A 116 -2.73 -9.10 -2.62
C MET A 116 -2.98 -9.90 -1.36
N ASP A 117 -1.92 -10.37 -0.72
CA ASP A 117 -1.96 -11.08 0.54
C ASP A 117 -1.04 -10.43 1.57
N LEU A 118 -1.63 -9.86 2.63
CA LEU A 118 -0.94 -9.09 3.66
C LEU A 118 -1.02 -9.84 4.99
N ARG A 119 0.12 -10.36 5.47
CA ARG A 119 0.19 -11.15 6.70
C ARG A 119 1.08 -10.50 7.75
N ARG A 120 0.62 -10.51 9.00
CA ARG A 120 1.39 -10.17 10.19
C ARG A 120 1.82 -11.48 10.84
N VAL A 121 3.12 -11.68 11.00
CA VAL A 121 3.69 -12.98 11.40
C VAL A 121 4.82 -12.78 12.40
N SER A 122 5.08 -13.79 13.23
CA SER A 122 6.28 -13.81 14.08
C SER A 122 7.48 -14.30 13.26
N PHE A 123 8.45 -13.43 12.99
CA PHE A 123 9.64 -13.86 12.23
C PHE A 123 10.55 -14.78 13.05
N ASP A 124 10.45 -14.74 14.37
CA ASP A 124 11.19 -15.64 15.26
C ASP A 124 10.70 -17.09 15.05
N GLU A 125 9.38 -17.28 14.92
CA GLU A 125 8.78 -18.58 14.59
C GLU A 125 9.16 -19.04 13.18
N LEU A 126 9.10 -18.14 12.18
CA LEU A 126 9.50 -18.47 10.81
C LEU A 126 10.96 -18.90 10.71
N SER A 127 11.86 -18.18 11.40
CA SER A 127 13.31 -18.46 11.39
C SER A 127 13.64 -19.79 12.07
N SER A 128 12.88 -20.17 13.11
CA SER A 128 13.05 -21.45 13.80
C SER A 128 12.70 -22.66 12.91
N SER A 129 11.83 -22.46 11.92
CA SER A 129 11.41 -23.51 10.98
C SER A 129 12.39 -23.73 9.82
N SER A 130 13.23 -22.74 9.52
CA SER A 130 14.20 -22.75 8.41
C SER A 130 15.63 -23.01 8.91
N VAL A 131 15.85 -24.16 9.56
CA VAL A 131 17.20 -24.60 9.94
C VAL A 131 17.94 -25.16 8.71
N SER A 132 18.62 -24.28 7.99
CA SER A 132 19.82 -24.61 7.18
C SER A 132 20.54 -23.32 6.75
N SER A 133 21.04 -22.54 7.72
CA SER A 133 21.96 -21.44 7.41
C SER A 133 23.41 -21.95 7.43
N SER A 134 23.91 -22.38 6.27
CA SER A 134 25.34 -22.31 5.96
C SER A 134 25.73 -20.83 5.86
N GLY A 135 26.35 -20.32 6.93
CA GLY A 135 26.76 -18.93 7.00
C GLY A 135 27.79 -18.56 5.94
N THR A 136 27.71 -17.33 5.42
CA THR A 136 28.88 -16.52 5.10
C THR A 136 28.50 -15.07 4.75
N SER A 137 29.07 -14.15 5.55
CA SER A 137 29.46 -12.78 5.22
C SER A 137 28.39 -11.67 5.14
N ALA A 138 28.72 -10.56 5.81
CA ALA A 138 27.96 -9.33 5.99
C ALA A 138 27.81 -8.47 4.72
N GLN A 139 27.21 -9.02 3.67
CA GLN A 139 26.56 -8.20 2.65
C GLN A 139 25.08 -8.10 3.01
N SER A 140 24.48 -6.93 2.80
CA SER A 140 23.07 -6.68 3.07
C SER A 140 22.22 -7.64 2.24
N GLU A 141 21.88 -8.79 2.80
CA GLU A 141 20.99 -9.76 2.21
C GLU A 141 19.61 -9.10 2.12
N THR A 142 19.29 -8.61 0.93
CA THR A 142 17.96 -8.07 0.57
C THR A 142 17.01 -9.19 0.18
N THR A 143 17.41 -10.43 0.42
CA THR A 143 16.67 -11.65 0.07
C THR A 143 16.80 -12.68 1.19
N VAL A 144 15.71 -13.38 1.50
CA VAL A 144 15.66 -14.48 2.46
C VAL A 144 14.84 -15.61 1.84
N ILE A 145 15.24 -16.86 2.07
CA ILE A 145 14.43 -18.03 1.66
C ILE A 145 13.56 -18.45 2.85
N LEU A 146 12.23 -18.38 2.68
CA LEU A 146 11.28 -18.84 3.69
C LEU A 146 10.38 -19.90 3.07
N GLN A 147 10.31 -21.07 3.70
CA GLN A 147 9.50 -22.21 3.23
C GLN A 147 9.83 -22.62 1.78
N GLY A 148 11.10 -22.52 1.38
CA GLY A 148 11.56 -22.84 0.02
C GLY A 148 11.34 -21.75 -1.02
N GLU A 149 10.72 -20.63 -0.64
CA GLU A 149 10.40 -19.52 -1.53
C GLU A 149 11.35 -18.33 -1.30
N LEU A 150 11.70 -17.61 -2.36
CA LEU A 150 12.51 -16.40 -2.28
C LEU A 150 11.64 -15.19 -1.88
N TRP A 151 12.05 -14.51 -0.82
CA TRP A 151 11.42 -13.29 -0.33
C TRP A 151 12.41 -12.14 -0.36
N HIS A 152 11.93 -10.93 -0.72
CA HIS A 152 12.76 -9.74 -0.72
C HIS A 152 12.52 -8.93 0.55
N VAL A 153 13.60 -8.60 1.27
CA VAL A 153 13.60 -7.73 2.45
C VAL A 153 13.73 -6.28 2.01
N HIS A 154 13.05 -5.37 2.69
CA HIS A 154 13.17 -3.95 2.39
C HIS A 154 14.64 -3.48 2.51
N PRO A 155 15.19 -2.69 1.56
CA PRO A 155 16.61 -2.31 1.53
C PRO A 155 17.14 -1.58 2.76
N SER A 156 16.27 -1.07 3.63
CA SER A 156 16.67 -0.45 4.90
C SER A 156 16.95 -1.44 6.03
N GLY A 157 16.81 -2.75 5.79
CA GLY A 157 16.88 -3.78 6.83
C GLY A 157 15.63 -3.85 7.72
N CYS A 158 14.54 -3.19 7.32
CA CYS A 158 13.25 -3.31 8.01
C CYS A 158 12.63 -4.67 7.75
N LYS A 159 11.95 -5.22 8.76
CA LYS A 159 11.28 -6.53 8.74
C LYS A 159 9.96 -6.49 7.97
N VAL A 160 10.01 -6.02 6.73
CA VAL A 160 8.95 -6.12 5.74
C VAL A 160 9.48 -6.94 4.58
N LEU A 161 8.92 -8.12 4.39
CA LEU A 161 9.26 -9.01 3.30
C LEU A 161 8.15 -8.95 2.26
N CYS A 162 8.51 -8.99 0.98
CA CYS A 162 7.53 -9.12 -0.08
C CYS A 162 8.05 -9.98 -1.23
N ARG A 163 7.11 -10.57 -1.96
CA ARG A 163 7.37 -11.28 -3.21
C ARG A 163 6.22 -11.08 -4.17
N MET A 164 6.51 -11.24 -5.46
CA MET A 164 5.52 -11.27 -6.52
C MET A 164 5.60 -12.62 -7.22
N SER A 165 4.48 -13.32 -7.29
CA SER A 165 4.34 -14.63 -7.92
C SER A 165 3.25 -14.60 -8.98
N PRO A 166 3.30 -15.45 -10.02
CA PRO A 166 2.16 -15.62 -10.92
C PRO A 166 0.96 -16.14 -10.12
N VAL A 167 -0.24 -15.70 -10.49
CA VAL A 167 -1.47 -16.30 -9.98
C VAL A 167 -1.64 -17.65 -10.66
N ASP A 168 -1.70 -18.73 -9.88
CA ASP A 168 -2.09 -20.04 -10.39
C ASP A 168 -3.54 -19.95 -10.87
N GLU A 169 -3.74 -19.74 -12.17
CA GLU A 169 -5.06 -19.91 -12.78
C GLU A 169 -5.42 -21.39 -12.63
N GLN A 170 -6.24 -21.69 -11.63
CA GLN A 170 -6.96 -22.95 -11.58
C GLN A 170 -7.75 -23.03 -12.89
N GLN A 171 -7.26 -23.88 -13.80
CA GLN A 171 -7.70 -23.95 -15.19
C GLN A 171 -9.24 -23.89 -15.27
N PRO A 172 -9.82 -22.99 -16.08
CA PRO A 172 -11.17 -23.21 -16.53
C PRO A 172 -11.16 -24.53 -17.32
N ILE A 173 -11.82 -25.54 -16.78
CA ILE A 173 -12.18 -26.77 -17.47
C ILE A 173 -13.10 -26.34 -18.62
N ASN A 174 -12.55 -25.98 -19.78
CA ASN A 174 -13.22 -25.97 -21.08
C ASN A 174 -12.19 -25.69 -22.18
N GLY A 175 -11.85 -26.75 -22.91
CA GLY A 175 -10.90 -26.71 -24.01
C GLY A 175 -11.51 -26.04 -25.23
N ASP A 176 -10.86 -24.98 -25.70
CA ASP A 176 -10.79 -24.67 -27.12
C ASP A 176 -9.44 -23.98 -27.39
N SER A 177 -8.58 -24.73 -28.07
CA SER A 177 -7.18 -24.42 -28.33
C SER A 177 -7.05 -23.50 -29.56
N ASN A 178 -6.70 -22.23 -29.33
CA ASN A 178 -6.02 -21.39 -30.31
C ASN A 178 -4.89 -20.64 -29.60
N SER A 179 -3.70 -21.25 -29.62
CA SER A 179 -2.50 -20.85 -28.90
C SER A 179 -1.53 -20.09 -29.81
N ASP A 180 -1.62 -18.77 -29.89
CA ASP A 180 -0.52 -17.97 -30.48
C ASP A 180 -0.43 -16.51 -29.95
N VAL A 181 -1.04 -16.20 -28.80
CA VAL A 181 -0.87 -14.88 -28.12
C VAL A 181 -0.75 -15.05 -26.60
N ALA A 182 0.09 -15.98 -26.15
CA ALA A 182 0.10 -16.47 -24.76
C ALA A 182 0.74 -15.52 -23.72
N ASP A 183 1.51 -14.51 -24.11
CA ASP A 183 2.26 -13.67 -23.16
C ASP A 183 1.47 -12.46 -22.61
N ALA A 184 0.26 -12.20 -23.11
CA ALA A 184 -0.35 -10.88 -22.93
C ALA A 184 -1.07 -10.65 -21.59
N ASN A 185 -1.24 -11.63 -20.70
CA ASN A 185 -2.06 -11.40 -19.50
C ASN A 185 -1.72 -12.24 -18.26
N ILE A 186 -0.43 -12.48 -17.99
CA ILE A 186 -0.02 -13.10 -16.73
C ILE A 186 -0.44 -12.18 -15.57
N GLN A 187 -1.38 -12.65 -14.77
CA GLN A 187 -1.78 -11.99 -13.53
C GLN A 187 -0.79 -12.33 -12.42
N LEU A 188 -0.52 -11.35 -11.57
CA LEU A 188 0.45 -11.46 -10.49
C LEU A 188 -0.25 -11.35 -9.13
N ARG A 189 0.32 -12.05 -8.15
CA ARG A 189 -0.02 -11.94 -6.74
C ARG A 189 1.13 -11.26 -6.00
N LEU A 190 0.80 -10.24 -5.21
CA LEU A 190 1.72 -9.65 -4.24
C LEU A 190 1.49 -10.29 -2.88
N GLU A 191 2.54 -10.82 -2.28
CA GLU A 191 2.53 -11.28 -0.89
C GLU A 191 3.44 -10.40 -0.06
N VAL A 192 2.96 -9.99 1.11
CA VAL A 192 3.69 -9.12 2.04
C VAL A 192 3.61 -9.72 3.44
N LEU A 193 4.77 -9.91 4.06
CA LEU A 193 4.91 -10.29 5.46
C LEU A 193 5.47 -9.11 6.24
N VAL A 194 4.87 -8.83 7.38
CA VAL A 194 5.38 -7.86 8.34
C VAL A 194 5.50 -8.52 9.71
N ASP A 195 6.58 -8.21 10.40
CA ASP A 195 6.84 -8.76 11.74
C ASP A 195 5.78 -8.29 12.74
N GLU A 196 5.40 -9.17 13.67
CA GLU A 196 4.41 -8.86 14.70
C GLU A 196 4.87 -7.75 15.66
N GLN A 197 6.18 -7.57 15.83
CA GLN A 197 6.84 -6.50 16.59
C GLN A 197 7.21 -5.32 15.66
N TRP A 198 6.36 -5.03 14.68
CA TRP A 198 6.57 -3.94 13.75
C TRP A 198 6.88 -2.60 14.45
N THR A 199 7.65 -1.78 13.78
CA THR A 199 8.00 -0.41 14.16
C THR A 199 7.20 0.56 13.32
N SER A 200 7.15 1.83 13.72
CA SER A 200 6.52 2.88 12.90
C SER A 200 7.13 2.97 11.49
N ARG A 201 8.43 2.68 11.35
CA ARG A 201 9.12 2.63 10.07
C ARG A 201 8.60 1.49 9.18
N GLU A 202 8.39 0.31 9.73
CA GLU A 202 7.84 -0.84 9.00
C GLU A 202 6.37 -0.61 8.61
N ILE A 203 5.59 0.04 9.48
CA ILE A 203 4.23 0.48 9.18
C ILE A 203 4.21 1.45 7.99
N ALA A 204 5.11 2.45 7.98
CA ALA A 204 5.21 3.40 6.88
C ALA A 204 5.60 2.71 5.55
N ILE A 205 6.52 1.73 5.60
CA ILE A 205 6.92 0.94 4.43
C ILE A 205 5.74 0.10 3.93
N LEU A 206 5.01 -0.58 4.83
CA LEU A 206 3.83 -1.37 4.49
C LEU A 206 2.75 -0.51 3.83
N CYS A 207 2.38 0.62 4.43
CA CYS A 207 1.39 1.54 3.86
C CYS A 207 1.83 2.08 2.49
N SER A 208 3.11 2.41 2.33
CA SER A 208 3.67 2.82 1.03
C SER A 208 3.54 1.70 0.01
N LEU A 209 3.90 0.47 0.35
CA LEU A 209 3.81 -0.69 -0.53
C LEU A 209 2.37 -0.95 -0.96
N VAL A 210 1.42 -1.03 -0.01
CA VAL A 210 0.01 -1.27 -0.32
C VAL A 210 -0.55 -0.16 -1.20
N ASN A 211 -0.20 1.11 -0.94
CA ASN A 211 -0.69 2.25 -1.71
C ASN A 211 -0.24 2.22 -3.18
N GLU A 212 0.92 1.63 -3.48
CA GLU A 212 1.40 1.51 -4.86
C GLU A 212 0.61 0.47 -5.66
N PHE A 213 0.19 -0.63 -5.02
CA PHE A 213 -0.48 -1.74 -5.71
C PHE A 213 -2.02 -1.67 -5.63
N ARG A 214 -2.60 -0.87 -4.71
CA ARG A 214 -4.05 -0.87 -4.40
C ARG A 214 -4.99 -0.69 -5.59
N GLN A 215 -4.53 -0.03 -6.66
CA GLN A 215 -5.38 0.34 -7.79
C GLN A 215 -5.80 -0.88 -8.63
N ALA A 216 -4.93 -1.86 -8.84
CA ALA A 216 -5.21 -2.99 -9.75
C ALA A 216 -5.80 -4.22 -9.06
N VAL A 217 -5.71 -4.28 -7.73
CA VAL A 217 -6.03 -5.47 -6.95
C VAL A 217 -7.54 -5.74 -6.95
N LYS A 218 -7.90 -7.00 -7.25
CA LYS A 218 -9.26 -7.54 -7.27
C LYS A 218 -9.53 -8.46 -6.08
N ARG A 219 -8.53 -9.24 -5.65
CA ARG A 219 -8.64 -10.16 -4.51
C ARG A 219 -7.65 -9.77 -3.43
N ILE A 220 -8.16 -9.55 -2.22
CA ILE A 220 -7.35 -9.12 -1.08
C ILE A 220 -7.54 -10.13 0.03
N SER A 221 -6.43 -10.59 0.61
CA SER A 221 -6.44 -11.31 1.87
C SER A 221 -5.55 -10.57 2.86
N VAL A 222 -6.04 -10.26 4.05
CA VAL A 222 -5.36 -9.34 4.97
C VAL A 222 -5.64 -9.70 6.42
N ASP A 223 -4.64 -9.60 7.28
CA ASP A 223 -4.82 -9.85 8.71
C ASP A 223 -5.49 -8.66 9.40
N ALA A 224 -6.33 -8.91 10.40
CA ALA A 224 -7.13 -7.92 11.10
C ALA A 224 -6.32 -6.71 11.61
N PRO A 225 -5.10 -6.86 12.18
CA PRO A 225 -4.30 -5.71 12.57
C PRO A 225 -3.86 -4.82 11.40
N ILE A 226 -3.55 -5.41 10.25
CA ILE A 226 -3.19 -4.66 9.03
C ILE A 226 -4.43 -3.98 8.45
N PHE A 227 -5.59 -4.66 8.47
CA PHE A 227 -6.85 -4.08 8.03
C PHE A 227 -7.22 -2.85 8.88
N GLU A 228 -7.11 -2.96 10.21
CA GLU A 228 -7.31 -1.84 11.13
C GLU A 228 -6.37 -0.66 10.81
N LEU A 229 -5.08 -0.93 10.59
CA LEU A 229 -4.09 0.07 10.20
C LEU A 229 -4.50 0.84 8.93
N ILE A 230 -4.99 0.13 7.91
CA ILE A 230 -5.44 0.75 6.66
C ILE A 230 -6.64 1.68 6.92
N VAL A 231 -7.61 1.21 7.71
CA VAL A 231 -8.79 2.02 8.09
C VAL A 231 -8.36 3.24 8.91
N ALA A 232 -7.43 3.10 9.85
CA ALA A 232 -6.91 4.20 10.65
C ALA A 232 -6.18 5.24 9.79
N ASN A 233 -5.39 4.79 8.82
CA ASN A 233 -4.70 5.67 7.87
C ASN A 233 -5.69 6.48 7.02
N LEU A 234 -6.84 5.90 6.65
CA LEU A 234 -7.92 6.61 5.96
C LEU A 234 -8.63 7.65 6.83
N ALA A 235 -8.62 7.47 8.16
CA ALA A 235 -9.13 8.47 9.10
C ALA A 235 -8.19 9.66 9.30
N ALA A 236 -7.09 9.73 8.52
CA ALA A 236 -6.00 10.69 8.70
C ALA A 236 -5.42 10.68 10.12
N VAL A 237 -5.50 9.54 10.81
CA VAL A 237 -4.79 9.34 12.08
C VAL A 237 -3.32 9.20 11.74
N ASP A 238 -2.50 10.07 12.33
CA ASP A 238 -1.05 9.98 12.26
C ASP A 238 -0.59 8.57 12.66
N LEU A 239 0.19 7.92 11.80
CA LEU A 239 0.64 6.53 11.97
C LEU A 239 1.45 6.36 13.26
N ASP A 240 2.20 7.38 13.66
CA ASP A 240 2.96 7.36 14.93
C ASP A 240 2.01 7.39 16.13
N ARG A 241 0.93 8.18 16.05
CA ARG A 241 -0.11 8.22 17.09
C ARG A 241 -0.91 6.93 17.14
N TRP A 242 -1.24 6.36 15.98
CA TRP A 242 -1.90 5.06 15.90
C TRP A 242 -1.04 3.97 16.52
N PHE A 243 0.25 3.95 16.22
CA PHE A 243 1.20 3.00 16.79
C PHE A 243 1.33 3.17 18.31
N ALA A 244 1.49 4.40 18.79
CA ALA A 244 1.51 4.69 20.22
C ALA A 244 0.22 4.25 20.93
N TYR A 245 -0.93 4.45 20.29
CA TYR A 245 -2.21 3.99 20.79
C TYR A 245 -2.29 2.46 20.87
N GLN A 246 -1.82 1.73 19.85
CA GLN A 246 -1.75 0.27 19.90
C GLN A 246 -0.86 -0.22 21.05
N CYS A 247 0.28 0.43 21.29
CA CYS A 247 1.15 0.13 22.43
C CYS A 247 0.46 0.40 23.77
N PHE A 248 -0.30 1.49 23.86
CA PHE A 248 -1.08 1.82 25.06
C PHE A 248 -2.21 0.82 25.31
N VAL A 249 -2.99 0.47 24.29
CA VAL A 249 -4.09 -0.50 24.42
C VAL A 249 -3.57 -1.87 24.83
N LYS A 250 -2.41 -2.31 24.32
CA LYS A 250 -1.76 -3.55 24.80
C LYS A 250 -1.38 -3.50 26.29
N ALA A 251 -1.21 -2.30 26.86
CA ALA A 251 -0.84 -2.10 28.26
C ALA A 251 -2.02 -1.83 29.19
N VAL A 252 -3.21 -1.53 28.65
CA VAL A 252 -4.40 -1.14 29.43
C VAL A 252 -5.52 -2.15 29.22
N ASP A 253 -6.06 -2.64 30.34
CA ASP A 253 -7.06 -3.70 30.39
C ASP A 253 -8.35 -3.39 29.58
N ASP A 254 -8.89 -4.40 28.89
CA ASP A 254 -9.84 -4.29 27.76
C ASP A 254 -11.24 -3.73 28.14
N GLY A 255 -11.55 -3.63 29.43
CA GLY A 255 -12.91 -3.39 29.94
C GLY A 255 -13.53 -2.04 29.55
N GLN A 256 -12.74 -0.95 29.50
CA GLN A 256 -13.29 0.39 29.19
C GLN A 256 -13.57 0.62 27.70
N MET A 257 -12.83 -0.06 26.82
CA MET A 257 -12.98 0.08 25.37
C MET A 257 -14.33 -0.47 24.88
N SER A 258 -14.80 -1.55 25.54
CA SER A 258 -16.06 -2.23 25.24
C SER A 258 -17.30 -1.34 25.32
N ALA A 259 -17.41 -0.50 26.36
CA ALA A 259 -18.58 0.35 26.57
C ALA A 259 -18.71 1.45 25.49
N THR A 260 -17.58 1.97 25.01
CA THR A 260 -17.54 2.98 23.96
C THR A 260 -17.91 2.39 22.60
N LEU A 261 -17.47 1.15 22.30
CA LEU A 261 -17.83 0.44 21.06
C LEU A 261 -19.34 0.29 20.89
N ASN A 262 -20.05 -0.07 21.95
CA ASN A 262 -21.50 -0.27 21.89
C ASN A 262 -22.26 1.01 21.56
N LYS A 263 -21.80 2.16 22.07
CA LYS A 263 -22.39 3.48 21.76
C LYS A 263 -22.17 3.87 20.30
N LEU A 264 -20.96 3.69 19.78
CA LEU A 264 -20.62 4.00 18.39
C LEU A 264 -21.32 3.09 17.38
N ALA A 265 -21.39 1.78 17.68
CA ALA A 265 -22.11 0.84 16.84
C ALA A 265 -23.59 1.23 16.69
N ALA A 266 -24.24 1.65 17.77
CA ALA A 266 -25.62 2.14 17.73
C ALA A 266 -25.78 3.44 16.93
N GLN A 267 -24.82 4.38 17.01
CA GLN A 267 -24.83 5.62 16.24
C GLN A 267 -24.66 5.38 14.73
N LEU A 268 -23.74 4.49 14.33
CA LEU A 268 -23.48 4.21 12.92
C LEU A 268 -24.65 3.49 12.22
N GLN A 269 -25.41 2.66 12.95
CA GLN A 269 -26.64 2.07 12.40
C GLN A 269 -27.71 3.12 12.06
N GLN A 270 -27.76 4.23 12.81
CA GLN A 270 -28.71 5.32 12.54
C GLN A 270 -28.28 6.20 11.36
N GLN A 271 -26.97 6.35 11.12
CA GLN A 271 -26.43 7.18 10.03
C GLN A 271 -26.33 6.46 8.67
N GLN A 272 -26.43 5.13 8.63
CA GLN A 272 -26.35 4.36 7.38
C GLN A 272 -27.60 4.45 6.47
N ASN A 273 -28.66 5.16 6.90
CA ASN A 273 -29.88 5.35 6.11
C ASN A 273 -29.90 6.67 5.31
N ASP A 274 -28.78 7.39 5.21
CA ASP A 274 -28.74 8.64 4.44
C ASP A 274 -28.80 8.35 2.92
N PRO A 275 -29.78 8.87 2.16
CA PRO A 275 -29.94 8.59 0.72
C PRO A 275 -28.79 9.13 -0.16
N LEU A 276 -27.81 9.78 0.45
CA LEU A 276 -26.61 10.30 -0.18
C LEU A 276 -25.46 9.27 -0.14
N ASP A 277 -25.67 8.10 -0.74
CA ASP A 277 -24.59 7.36 -1.44
C ASP A 277 -24.25 8.11 -2.75
N ALA A 278 -24.06 9.43 -2.62
CA ALA A 278 -23.72 10.36 -3.67
C ALA A 278 -22.35 9.98 -4.21
N ILE A 279 -22.34 9.57 -5.48
CA ILE A 279 -21.25 9.64 -6.46
C ILE A 279 -19.88 9.82 -5.79
N VAL A 280 -19.42 8.82 -5.05
CA VAL A 280 -18.03 8.76 -4.64
C VAL A 280 -17.28 8.53 -5.94
N ASN A 281 -16.44 9.48 -6.33
CA ASN A 281 -15.60 9.30 -7.51
C ASN A 281 -14.75 8.04 -7.29
N ASP A 282 -14.70 7.13 -8.27
CA ASP A 282 -13.91 5.89 -8.17
C ASP A 282 -12.44 6.15 -7.79
N ASN A 283 -11.92 7.34 -8.09
CA ASN A 283 -10.57 7.78 -7.73
C ASN A 283 -10.36 8.03 -6.23
N GLU A 284 -11.43 8.13 -5.44
CA GLU A 284 -11.38 8.38 -3.99
C GLU A 284 -11.37 7.09 -3.17
N LEU A 285 -11.80 5.96 -3.76
CA LEU A 285 -11.80 4.67 -3.07
C LEU A 285 -10.37 4.19 -2.82
N TYR A 286 -10.16 3.56 -1.66
CA TYR A 286 -8.88 2.94 -1.36
C TYR A 286 -8.60 1.72 -2.26
N TRP A 287 -9.56 0.81 -2.36
CA TRP A 287 -9.50 -0.34 -3.27
C TRP A 287 -10.64 -0.28 -4.30
N PRO A 288 -10.47 0.51 -5.36
CA PRO A 288 -11.54 0.74 -6.33
C PRO A 288 -11.96 -0.51 -7.10
N ASN A 289 -11.05 -1.48 -7.26
CA ASN A 289 -11.26 -2.68 -8.08
C ASN A 289 -11.47 -3.97 -7.27
N ALA A 290 -11.54 -3.88 -5.94
CA ALA A 290 -11.72 -5.04 -5.08
C ALA A 290 -13.08 -5.72 -5.31
N LYS A 291 -13.03 -7.01 -5.60
CA LYS A 291 -14.17 -7.91 -5.73
C LYS A 291 -14.28 -8.87 -4.56
N THR A 292 -13.15 -9.33 -4.02
CA THR A 292 -13.11 -10.24 -2.88
C THR A 292 -12.16 -9.71 -1.83
N ILE A 293 -12.65 -9.65 -0.59
CA ILE A 293 -11.84 -9.32 0.57
C ILE A 293 -12.01 -10.40 1.61
N LEU A 294 -10.90 -11.00 2.02
CA LEU A 294 -10.80 -11.95 3.10
C LEU A 294 -10.02 -11.29 4.24
N VAL A 295 -10.67 -11.07 5.39
CA VAL A 295 -9.98 -10.60 6.59
C VAL A 295 -9.73 -11.80 7.50
N ARG A 296 -8.46 -12.07 7.81
CA ARG A 296 -8.04 -13.13 8.73
C ARG A 296 -7.93 -12.57 10.14
N THR A 297 -8.38 -13.33 11.12
CA THR A 297 -8.29 -12.93 12.52
C THR A 297 -8.13 -14.15 13.40
N THR A 298 -7.42 -13.99 14.51
CA THR A 298 -7.45 -14.94 15.62
C THR A 298 -8.44 -14.47 16.68
N GLU A 299 -8.75 -15.32 17.67
CA GLU A 299 -9.55 -14.90 18.82
C GLU A 299 -8.97 -13.65 19.51
N ARG A 300 -7.65 -13.64 19.73
CA ARG A 300 -6.91 -12.53 20.34
C ARG A 300 -6.92 -11.26 19.49
N GLU A 301 -6.88 -11.41 18.17
CA GLU A 301 -6.85 -10.26 17.26
C GLU A 301 -8.23 -9.74 16.87
N SER A 302 -9.30 -10.41 17.29
CA SER A 302 -10.67 -10.02 16.95
C SER A 302 -11.00 -8.58 17.36
N VAL A 303 -10.37 -8.07 18.43
CA VAL A 303 -10.50 -6.68 18.88
C VAL A 303 -10.12 -5.66 17.80
N HIS A 304 -9.15 -5.97 16.93
CA HIS A 304 -8.77 -5.10 15.80
C HIS A 304 -9.95 -4.90 14.84
N LEU A 305 -10.78 -5.93 14.65
CA LEU A 305 -11.98 -5.85 13.83
C LEU A 305 -13.08 -4.97 14.45
N ALA A 306 -13.19 -4.91 15.76
CA ALA A 306 -14.14 -4.03 16.42
C ALA A 306 -13.71 -2.56 16.35
N ARG A 307 -12.40 -2.32 16.47
CA ARG A 307 -11.83 -0.96 16.52
C ARG A 307 -11.94 -0.19 15.21
N VAL A 308 -12.19 -0.85 14.08
CA VAL A 308 -12.47 -0.17 12.81
C VAL A 308 -13.60 0.87 12.95
N LEU A 309 -14.57 0.64 13.85
CA LEU A 309 -15.67 1.58 14.14
C LEU A 309 -15.17 2.88 14.81
N PHE A 310 -14.09 2.84 15.59
CA PHE A 310 -13.58 4.01 16.31
C PHE A 310 -13.00 5.09 15.39
N TYR A 311 -12.53 4.67 14.21
CA TYR A 311 -11.93 5.59 13.25
C TYR A 311 -12.96 6.43 12.50
N GLY A 312 -14.27 6.13 12.62
CA GLY A 312 -15.33 6.87 11.94
C GLY A 312 -15.27 6.80 10.40
N VAL A 313 -14.43 5.91 9.86
CA VAL A 313 -14.27 5.72 8.42
C VAL A 313 -15.39 4.81 7.93
N ARG A 314 -16.19 5.30 6.99
CA ARG A 314 -17.24 4.51 6.34
C ARG A 314 -16.60 3.47 5.41
N ALA A 315 -17.19 2.27 5.34
CA ALA A 315 -16.71 1.21 4.46
C ALA A 315 -16.68 1.62 2.97
N ASN A 316 -17.57 2.53 2.54
CA ASN A 316 -17.61 3.06 1.17
C ASN A 316 -16.46 4.01 0.80
N LEU A 317 -15.54 4.33 1.73
CA LEU A 317 -14.25 4.97 1.41
C LEU A 317 -13.16 3.94 1.12
N LEU A 318 -13.32 2.73 1.66
CA LEU A 318 -12.37 1.64 1.46
C LEU A 318 -12.69 0.86 0.19
N ILE A 319 -13.98 0.57 -0.04
CA ILE A 319 -14.45 -0.39 -1.05
C ILE A 319 -15.73 0.07 -1.75
N ASP A 320 -15.88 -0.29 -3.02
CA ASP A 320 -17.15 -0.18 -3.72
C ASP A 320 -18.04 -1.37 -3.37
N ARG A 321 -19.09 -1.12 -2.58
CA ARG A 321 -20.08 -2.12 -2.15
C ARG A 321 -20.89 -2.70 -3.32
N ARG A 322 -20.99 -2.00 -4.46
CA ARG A 322 -21.72 -2.47 -5.64
C ARG A 322 -20.92 -3.49 -6.44
N ARG A 323 -19.59 -3.38 -6.41
CA ARG A 323 -18.65 -4.26 -7.13
C ARG A 323 -18.09 -5.39 -6.29
N LEU A 324 -18.24 -5.31 -4.96
CA LEU A 324 -17.78 -6.35 -4.06
C LEU A 324 -18.67 -7.60 -4.21
N ASP A 325 -18.07 -8.70 -4.66
CA ASP A 325 -18.71 -10.00 -4.76
C ASP A 325 -18.72 -10.72 -3.40
N ARG A 326 -17.65 -10.55 -2.61
CA ARG A 326 -17.47 -11.27 -1.34
C ARG A 326 -16.66 -10.49 -0.31
N LEU A 327 -17.20 -10.41 0.91
CA LEU A 327 -16.49 -10.04 2.13
C LEU A 327 -16.51 -11.23 3.10
N ALA A 328 -15.34 -11.77 3.42
CA ALA A 328 -15.22 -12.94 4.25
C ALA A 328 -14.36 -12.67 5.49
N LEU A 329 -14.78 -13.21 6.63
CA LEU A 329 -13.92 -13.33 7.81
C LEU A 329 -13.43 -14.76 7.92
N LEU A 330 -12.11 -14.95 8.04
CA LEU A 330 -11.51 -16.21 8.41
C LEU A 330 -11.06 -16.12 9.87
N VAL A 331 -11.77 -16.82 10.75
CA VAL A 331 -11.52 -16.83 12.19
C VAL A 331 -10.75 -18.09 12.53
N CYS A 332 -9.49 -17.91 12.94
CA CYS A 332 -8.62 -18.98 13.44
C CYS A 332 -8.75 -19.05 14.96
N VAL A 333 -9.18 -20.20 15.47
CA VAL A 333 -9.34 -20.47 16.90
C VAL A 333 -8.35 -21.53 17.35
N ALA A 334 -7.76 -21.37 18.54
CA ALA A 334 -6.79 -22.33 19.06
C ALA A 334 -7.45 -23.66 19.45
N ASP A 335 -8.69 -23.60 19.95
CA ASP A 335 -9.45 -24.78 20.35
C ASP A 335 -10.34 -25.25 19.18
N ALA A 336 -10.04 -26.44 18.67
CA ALA A 336 -10.80 -27.10 17.61
C ALA A 336 -12.28 -27.33 18.00
N ALA A 337 -12.60 -27.45 19.29
CA ALA A 337 -13.98 -27.57 19.75
C ALA A 337 -14.82 -26.35 19.33
N ILE A 338 -14.24 -25.15 19.36
CA ILE A 338 -14.93 -23.90 19.02
C ILE A 338 -15.40 -23.88 17.55
N VAL A 339 -14.72 -24.62 16.65
CA VAL A 339 -15.06 -24.67 15.22
C VAL A 339 -16.42 -25.32 14.98
N HIS A 340 -16.76 -26.37 15.74
CA HIS A 340 -18.00 -27.15 15.57
C HIS A 340 -19.15 -26.67 16.46
N VAL A 341 -18.86 -25.72 17.35
CA VAL A 341 -19.77 -25.23 18.36
C VAL A 341 -20.68 -24.11 17.82
N SER A 342 -21.93 -24.09 18.31
CA SER A 342 -22.93 -23.06 18.00
C SER A 342 -22.44 -21.65 18.37
N MET A 343 -22.93 -20.62 17.66
CA MET A 343 -22.61 -19.22 17.96
C MET A 343 -22.87 -18.81 19.42
N SER A 344 -23.85 -19.44 20.09
CA SER A 344 -24.22 -19.16 21.49
C SER A 344 -23.19 -19.62 22.52
N GLU A 345 -22.35 -20.58 22.16
CA GLU A 345 -21.34 -21.21 23.03
C GLU A 345 -19.94 -20.66 22.77
N ARG A 346 -19.79 -19.75 21.81
CA ARG A 346 -18.52 -19.09 21.48
C ARG A 346 -18.18 -18.00 22.49
N PRO A 347 -16.89 -17.64 22.63
CA PRO A 347 -16.47 -16.53 23.47
C PRO A 347 -17.26 -15.26 23.14
N LYS A 348 -17.97 -14.71 24.14
CA LYS A 348 -18.87 -13.56 23.95
C LYS A 348 -18.15 -12.34 23.36
N GLU A 349 -16.90 -12.15 23.76
CA GLU A 349 -16.03 -11.08 23.27
C GLU A 349 -15.77 -11.20 21.77
N LEU A 350 -15.38 -12.40 21.31
CA LEU A 350 -15.17 -12.69 19.89
C LEU A 350 -16.43 -12.43 19.08
N VAL A 351 -17.57 -13.00 19.50
CA VAL A 351 -18.86 -12.82 18.80
C VAL A 351 -19.22 -11.33 18.71
N ARG A 352 -19.01 -10.56 19.79
CA ARG A 352 -19.24 -9.12 19.80
C ARG A 352 -18.34 -8.38 18.82
N ASN A 353 -17.05 -8.69 18.80
CA ASN A 353 -16.09 -8.03 17.91
C ASN A 353 -16.40 -8.30 16.43
N LEU A 354 -16.79 -9.54 16.09
CA LEU A 354 -17.25 -9.89 14.75
C LEU A 354 -18.55 -9.15 14.37
N TYR A 355 -19.46 -8.97 15.32
CA TYR A 355 -20.68 -8.20 15.12
C TYR A 355 -20.38 -6.71 14.85
N HIS A 356 -19.47 -6.11 15.61
CA HIS A 356 -19.04 -4.72 15.41
C HIS A 356 -18.44 -4.51 14.01
N PHE A 357 -17.59 -5.43 13.55
CA PHE A 357 -17.05 -5.39 12.19
C PHE A 357 -18.16 -5.51 11.13
N ARG A 358 -19.12 -6.42 11.35
CA ARG A 358 -20.27 -6.60 10.45
C ARG A 358 -21.12 -5.32 10.37
N CYS A 359 -21.31 -4.61 11.49
CA CYS A 359 -21.98 -3.31 11.53
C CYS A 359 -21.20 -2.25 10.75
N TRP A 360 -19.87 -2.18 10.94
CA TRP A 360 -19.00 -1.25 10.22
C TRP A 360 -19.10 -1.44 8.69
N ALA A 361 -19.04 -2.69 8.22
CA ALA A 361 -19.17 -3.01 6.81
C ALA A 361 -20.53 -2.56 6.24
N GLY A 362 -21.56 -2.34 7.07
CA GLY A 362 -22.90 -1.99 6.61
C GLY A 362 -23.67 -3.24 6.22
N SER A 363 -23.79 -4.17 7.16
CA SER A 363 -24.56 -5.43 7.04
C SER A 363 -25.89 -5.37 6.28
N PRO A 364 -26.71 -4.30 6.32
CA PRO A 364 -28.00 -4.33 5.62
C PRO A 364 -27.88 -4.37 4.08
N GLY A 365 -26.69 -4.15 3.51
CA GLY A 365 -26.49 -4.16 2.05
C GLY A 365 -25.51 -5.20 1.52
N PHE A 366 -25.01 -6.11 2.36
CA PHE A 366 -24.11 -7.18 1.91
C PHE A 366 -24.78 -8.54 1.75
N ASP A 367 -25.94 -8.78 2.37
CA ASP A 367 -26.70 -10.03 2.25
C ASP A 367 -25.79 -11.28 2.30
N GLU A 368 -25.93 -12.17 1.31
CA GLU A 368 -25.17 -13.42 1.16
C GLU A 368 -23.68 -13.21 0.86
N ARG A 369 -23.26 -11.98 0.49
CA ARG A 369 -21.87 -11.65 0.15
C ARG A 369 -20.98 -11.57 1.39
N PHE A 370 -21.56 -11.42 2.58
CA PHE A 370 -20.82 -11.48 3.84
C PHE A 370 -20.79 -12.91 4.40
N SER A 371 -19.60 -13.48 4.59
CA SER A 371 -19.42 -14.84 5.11
C SER A 371 -18.43 -14.89 6.27
N GLN A 372 -18.61 -15.84 7.18
CA GLN A 372 -17.67 -16.14 8.26
C GLN A 372 -17.25 -17.60 8.17
N GLN A 373 -15.96 -17.87 8.13
CA GLN A 373 -15.36 -19.20 8.11
C GLN A 373 -14.53 -19.40 9.36
N TRP A 374 -14.59 -20.60 9.92
CA TRP A 374 -13.94 -20.95 11.18
C TRP A 374 -12.92 -22.05 10.89
N ARG A 375 -11.70 -21.90 11.41
CA ARG A 375 -10.62 -22.89 11.27
C ARG A 375 -9.87 -23.03 12.58
N CYS A 376 -9.29 -24.19 12.79
CA CYS A 376 -8.31 -24.37 13.84
C CYS A 376 -7.02 -23.63 13.46
N ALA A 377 -6.38 -22.95 14.42
CA ALA A 377 -5.00 -22.51 14.27
C ALA A 377 -4.13 -23.78 14.10
N ALA A 378 -3.31 -23.78 13.05
CA ALA A 378 -2.41 -24.89 12.72
C ALA A 378 -1.13 -24.82 13.55
#